data_AF-A0A948ASW3-F1
#
_entry.id   AF-A0A948ASW3-F1
#
_cell.length_a   1.000
_cell.length_b   1.000
_cell.length_c   1.000
_cell.angle_alpha   90.00
_cell.angle_beta   90.00
_cell.angle_gamma   90.00
#
_symmetry.space_group_name_H-M   'P 1'
#
loop_
_entity.id
_entity.type
_entity.pdbx_description
1 polymer ?
#
loop_
_entity_poly.entity_id
_entity_poly.type
_entity_poly.pdbx_seq_one_letter_code
_entity_poly.pdbx_strand_id
1 'polypeptide(L)'
;MSKLEQLKSLLQSKGLWAKKSLGQNFLVDEKALDTIVSAADLKKTDNVIEVGPGTGFLTERLIEKASHITSVELDKDMVDILERQFKFTDNLEILNQDILDFEIQNSKFKIQNFKVVANIPYYITSPLLKHFLQSDNRP
;
A
#
# COMPACT_ATOMS: atom_id res chain seq x y z
N MET A 1 -11.01 -14.30 14.22
CA MET A 1 -11.43 -12.88 14.29
C MET A 1 -11.55 -12.35 12.88
N SER A 2 -12.65 -11.67 12.58
CA SER A 2 -12.84 -10.92 11.33
C SER A 2 -11.79 -9.80 11.19
N LYS A 3 -11.49 -9.37 9.96
CA LYS A 3 -10.60 -8.20 9.72
C LYS A 3 -11.10 -6.92 10.40
N LEU A 4 -12.42 -6.76 10.57
CA LEU A 4 -12.99 -5.65 11.31
C LEU A 4 -12.63 -5.67 12.80
N GLU A 5 -12.67 -6.84 13.43
CA GLU A 5 -12.25 -6.99 14.84
C GLU A 5 -10.75 -6.76 14.99
N GLN A 6 -9.95 -7.30 14.06
CA GLN A 6 -8.50 -7.08 14.03
C GLN A 6 -8.16 -5.59 13.89
N LEU A 7 -8.83 -4.89 12.96
CA LEU A 7 -8.66 -3.45 12.76
C LEU A 7 -8.99 -2.66 14.02
N LYS A 8 -10.15 -2.93 14.65
CA LYS A 8 -10.57 -2.23 15.87
C LYS A 8 -9.57 -2.45 17.01
N SER A 9 -9.15 -3.70 17.21
CA SER A 9 -8.17 -4.05 18.25
C SER A 9 -6.82 -3.37 18.00
N LEU A 10 -6.34 -3.39 16.76
CA LEU A 10 -5.08 -2.76 16.35
C LEU A 10 -5.09 -1.26 16.64
N LEU A 11 -6.10 -0.54 16.14
CA LEU A 11 -6.22 0.91 16.34
C LEU A 11 -6.37 1.25 17.83
N GLN A 12 -7.21 0.52 18.56
CA GLN A 12 -7.41 0.74 19.99
C GLN A 12 -6.12 0.53 20.80
N SER A 13 -5.36 -0.52 20.51
CA SER A 13 -4.09 -0.82 21.20
C SER A 13 -3.01 0.26 21.02
N LYS A 14 -3.14 1.07 19.97
CA LYS A 14 -2.24 2.18 19.65
C LYS A 14 -2.82 3.56 19.99
N GLY A 15 -4.07 3.62 20.47
CA GLY A 15 -4.78 4.87 20.70
C GLY A 15 -5.05 5.67 19.42
N LEU A 16 -5.17 4.98 18.28
CA LEU A 16 -5.34 5.58 16.96
C LEU A 16 -6.80 5.53 16.49
N TRP A 17 -7.11 6.38 15.52
CA TRP A 17 -8.40 6.41 14.83
C TRP A 17 -8.19 6.75 13.36
N ALA A 18 -9.17 6.40 12.51
CA ALA A 18 -9.16 6.78 11.11
C ALA A 18 -9.17 8.31 10.96
N LYS A 19 -8.17 8.85 10.26
CA LYS A 19 -8.02 10.29 10.00
C LYS A 19 -8.85 10.69 8.79
N LYS A 20 -9.98 11.38 9.04
CA LYS A 20 -10.84 11.91 7.97
C LYS A 20 -10.11 12.86 7.02
N SER A 21 -9.17 13.66 7.54
CA SER A 21 -8.33 14.57 6.74
C SER A 21 -7.47 13.84 5.71
N LEU A 22 -7.13 12.58 5.95
CA LEU A 22 -6.36 11.73 5.04
C LEU A 22 -7.27 10.79 4.22
N GLY A 23 -8.59 10.93 4.31
CA GLY A 23 -9.54 10.07 3.58
C GLY A 23 -9.45 8.59 3.93
N GLN A 24 -8.96 8.24 5.13
CA GLN A 24 -8.71 6.85 5.51
C GLN A 24 -9.99 6.02 5.58
N ASN A 25 -10.09 5.05 4.67
CA ASN A 25 -11.12 4.02 4.65
C ASN A 25 -10.42 2.66 4.56
N PHE A 26 -10.33 1.95 5.69
CA PHE A 26 -9.61 0.69 5.77
C PHE A 26 -10.42 -0.45 5.16
N LEU A 27 -9.80 -1.18 4.22
CA LEU A 27 -10.44 -2.30 3.53
C LEU A 27 -10.44 -3.55 4.41
N VAL A 28 -11.60 -3.89 4.98
CA VAL A 28 -11.78 -5.07 5.85
C VAL A 28 -12.49 -6.24 5.18
N ASP A 29 -12.99 -6.06 3.96
CA ASP A 29 -13.69 -7.10 3.21
C ASP A 29 -12.69 -8.02 2.50
N GLU A 30 -12.68 -9.30 2.87
CA GLU A 30 -11.78 -10.31 2.31
C GLU A 30 -12.01 -10.53 0.81
N LYS A 31 -13.28 -10.54 0.35
CA LYS A 31 -13.59 -10.77 -1.06
C LYS A 31 -13.11 -9.61 -1.91
N ALA A 32 -13.23 -8.38 -1.42
CA ALA A 32 -12.71 -7.20 -2.09
C ALA A 32 -11.19 -7.24 -2.19
N LEU A 33 -10.49 -7.63 -1.11
CA LEU A 33 -9.03 -7.84 -1.13
C LEU A 33 -8.63 -8.88 -2.18
N ASP A 34 -9.28 -10.05 -2.18
CA ASP A 34 -9.02 -11.12 -3.15
C ASP A 34 -9.31 -10.68 -4.58
N THR A 35 -10.37 -9.87 -4.78
CA THR A 35 -10.72 -9.29 -6.08
C THR A 35 -9.63 -8.35 -6.58
N ILE A 36 -9.14 -7.44 -5.74
CA ILE A 36 -8.05 -6.51 -6.09
C ILE A 36 -6.80 -7.29 -6.48
N VAL A 37 -6.42 -8.26 -5.65
CA VAL A 37 -5.20 -9.06 -5.86
C VAL A 37 -5.31 -9.90 -7.13
N SER A 38 -6.49 -10.46 -7.42
CA SER A 38 -6.74 -11.19 -8.66
C SER A 38 -6.70 -10.27 -9.88
N ALA A 39 -7.30 -9.07 -9.80
CA ALA A 39 -7.30 -8.09 -10.87
C ALA A 39 -5.90 -7.54 -11.20
N ALA A 40 -5.00 -7.52 -10.21
CA ALA A 40 -3.60 -7.14 -10.42
C ALA A 40 -2.79 -8.16 -11.25
N ASP A 41 -3.28 -9.39 -11.41
CA ASP A 41 -2.68 -10.48 -12.20
C ASP A 41 -1.17 -10.61 -11.96
N LEU A 42 -0.76 -10.62 -10.68
CA LEU A 42 0.65 -10.54 -10.29
C LEU A 42 1.39 -11.86 -10.56
N LYS A 43 2.59 -11.73 -11.11
CA LYS A 43 3.59 -12.79 -11.22
C LYS A 43 4.71 -12.56 -10.20
N LYS A 44 5.43 -13.63 -9.85
CA LYS A 44 6.59 -13.60 -8.95
C LYS A 44 7.77 -12.75 -9.46
N THR A 45 7.70 -12.30 -10.71
CA THR A 45 8.67 -11.40 -11.35
C THR A 45 8.22 -9.94 -11.34
N ASP A 46 6.97 -9.66 -10.97
CA ASP A 46 6.41 -8.32 -11.03
C ASP A 46 6.87 -7.50 -9.83
N ASN A 47 7.19 -6.24 -10.07
CA ASN A 47 7.38 -5.25 -9.02
C ASN A 47 6.07 -4.50 -8.80
N VAL A 48 5.78 -4.14 -7.55
CA VAL A 48 4.54 -3.45 -7.19
C VAL A 48 4.84 -2.17 -6.43
N ILE A 49 4.16 -1.10 -6.83
CA ILE A 49 4.00 0.09 -5.99
C ILE A 49 2.61 0.02 -5.36
N GLU A 50 2.58 -0.04 -4.03
CA GLU A 50 1.36 0.03 -3.25
C GLU A 50 1.15 1.46 -2.75
N VAL A 51 -0.01 2.05 -3.04
CA VAL A 51 -0.35 3.42 -2.61
C VAL A 51 -1.30 3.36 -1.43
N GLY A 52 -0.91 3.96 -0.31
CA GLY A 52 -1.73 4.02 0.90
C GLY A 52 -2.03 2.64 1.50
N PRO A 53 -1.01 1.86 1.89
CA PRO A 53 -1.19 0.53 2.50
C PRO A 53 -2.04 0.53 3.77
N GLY A 54 -2.15 1.65 4.49
CA GLY A 54 -2.90 1.75 5.74
C GLY A 54 -2.45 0.72 6.77
N THR A 55 -3.35 -0.17 7.21
CA THR A 55 -3.03 -1.23 8.17
C THR A 55 -2.34 -2.45 7.56
N GLY A 56 -2.07 -2.46 6.26
CA GLY A 56 -1.30 -3.51 5.59
C GLY A 56 -2.09 -4.77 5.21
N PHE A 57 -3.42 -4.72 5.24
CA PHE A 57 -4.25 -5.87 4.86
C PHE A 57 -4.13 -6.24 3.39
N LEU A 58 -3.90 -5.27 2.50
CA LEU A 58 -3.60 -5.52 1.10
C LEU A 58 -2.14 -5.92 0.92
N THR A 59 -1.21 -5.20 1.56
CA THR A 59 0.23 -5.52 1.61
C THR A 59 0.49 -7.01 1.91
N GLU A 60 -0.19 -7.57 2.92
CA GLU A 60 -0.09 -8.99 3.31
C GLU A 60 -0.35 -9.95 2.13
N ARG A 61 -1.29 -9.63 1.24
CA ARG A 61 -1.60 -10.45 0.07
C ARG A 61 -0.60 -10.23 -1.07
N LEU A 62 -0.09 -9.01 -1.21
CA LEU A 62 0.83 -8.64 -2.28
C LEU A 62 2.21 -9.30 -2.08
N ILE A 63 2.72 -9.32 -0.84
CA ILE A 63 4.06 -9.87 -0.52
C ILE A 63 4.20 -11.34 -0.92
N GLU A 64 3.09 -12.08 -0.92
CA GLU A 64 3.05 -13.48 -1.33
C GLU A 64 3.03 -13.68 -2.86
N LYS A 65 2.90 -12.63 -3.67
CA LYS A 65 2.67 -12.76 -5.13
C LYS A 65 3.67 -11.99 -5.98
N ALA A 66 4.22 -10.88 -5.49
CA ALA A 66 5.17 -10.04 -6.22
C ALA A 66 6.64 -10.40 -5.92
N SER A 67 7.54 -9.95 -6.80
CA SER A 67 9.00 -9.99 -6.57
C SER A 67 9.39 -9.02 -5.48
N HIS A 68 9.02 -7.74 -5.64
CA HIS A 68 9.31 -6.64 -4.73
C HIS A 68 8.10 -5.71 -4.61
N ILE A 69 7.88 -5.17 -3.42
CA ILE A 69 6.81 -4.20 -3.15
C ILE A 69 7.41 -2.96 -2.51
N THR A 70 7.02 -1.80 -3.02
CA THR A 70 7.25 -0.50 -2.39
C THR A 70 5.91 0.09 -1.99
N SER A 71 5.63 0.11 -0.70
CA SER A 71 4.42 0.70 -0.14
C SER A 71 4.70 2.13 0.31
N VAL A 72 3.99 3.09 -0.27
CA VAL A 72 4.13 4.52 0.04
C VAL A 72 2.94 4.96 0.88
N GLU A 73 3.21 5.41 2.10
CA GLU A 73 2.21 5.79 3.09
C GLU A 73 2.49 7.18 3.65
N LEU A 74 1.47 8.03 3.64
CA LEU A 74 1.57 9.40 4.14
C LEU A 74 1.46 9.44 5.68
N ASP A 75 0.63 8.57 6.25
CA ASP A 75 0.41 8.54 7.70
C ASP A 75 1.54 7.81 8.44
N LYS A 76 2.36 8.58 9.18
CA LYS A 76 3.46 8.05 10.00
C LYS A 76 2.99 6.96 10.99
N ASP A 77 1.79 7.10 11.55
CA ASP A 77 1.25 6.10 12.50
C ASP A 77 1.01 4.75 11.82
N MET A 78 0.58 4.77 10.55
CA MET A 78 0.39 3.56 9.75
C MET A 78 1.74 2.96 9.35
N VAL A 79 2.72 3.79 9.00
CA VAL A 79 4.10 3.33 8.76
C VAL A 79 4.67 2.59 9.96
N ASP A 80 4.52 3.13 11.18
CA ASP A 80 4.98 2.47 12.40
C ASP A 80 4.29 1.12 12.67
N ILE A 81 3.05 0.95 12.22
CA ILE A 81 2.34 -0.33 12.26
C ILE A 81 2.95 -1.29 11.25
N LEU A 82 3.11 -0.85 9.99
CA LEU A 82 3.62 -1.67 8.90
C LEU A 82 5.06 -2.15 9.16
N GLU A 83 5.94 -1.26 9.59
CA GLU A 83 7.34 -1.60 9.89
C GLU A 83 7.47 -2.64 11.01
N ARG A 84 6.59 -2.57 12.02
CA ARG A 84 6.54 -3.57 13.10
C ARG A 84 5.98 -4.90 12.61
N GLN A 85 4.91 -4.86 11.82
CA GLN A 85 4.23 -6.05 11.32
C GLN A 85 5.07 -6.82 10.30
N PHE A 86 5.76 -6.11 9.41
CA PHE A 86 6.53 -6.68 8.30
C PHE A 86 8.04 -6.56 8.49
N LYS A 87 8.50 -6.48 9.75
CA LYS A 87 9.91 -6.30 10.12
C LYS A 87 10.87 -7.30 9.44
N PHE A 88 10.40 -8.52 9.19
CA PHE A 88 11.19 -9.62 8.63
C PHE A 88 10.82 -9.94 7.18
N THR A 89 10.18 -9.01 6.48
CA THR A 89 9.76 -9.19 5.09
C THR A 89 10.80 -8.57 4.15
N ASP A 90 11.65 -9.40 3.55
CA ASP A 90 12.79 -8.94 2.75
C ASP A 90 12.39 -8.28 1.43
N ASN A 91 11.25 -8.68 0.86
CA ASN A 91 10.77 -8.16 -0.42
C ASN A 91 9.85 -6.93 -0.30
N LEU A 92 9.76 -6.33 0.89
CA LEU A 92 8.96 -5.14 1.15
C LEU A 92 9.85 -3.93 1.47
N GLU A 93 9.47 -2.79 0.92
CA GLU A 93 9.95 -1.46 1.27
C GLU A 93 8.75 -0.63 1.70
N ILE A 94 8.87 0.07 2.83
CA ILE A 94 7.83 0.97 3.34
C ILE A 94 8.45 2.36 3.36
N LEU A 95 7.81 3.31 2.69
CA LEU A 95 8.26 4.70 2.60
C LEU A 95 7.21 5.61 3.23
N ASN A 96 7.63 6.45 4.19
CA ASN A 96 6.78 7.50 4.71
C ASN A 96 6.89 8.76 3.84
N GLN A 97 6.05 8.85 2.81
CA GLN A 97 6.09 9.94 1.83
C GLN A 97 4.69 10.21 1.27
N ASP A 98 4.46 11.43 0.76
CA ASP A 98 3.36 11.65 -0.18
C ASP A 98 3.65 10.94 -1.50
N ILE A 99 2.68 10.16 -1.99
CA ILE A 99 2.79 9.46 -3.26
C ILE A 99 2.89 10.41 -4.46
N LEU A 100 2.36 11.63 -4.37
CA LEU A 100 2.45 12.60 -5.45
C LEU A 100 3.85 13.18 -5.63
N ASP A 101 4.69 13.08 -4.60
CA ASP A 101 6.11 13.47 -4.60
C ASP A 101 7.04 12.26 -4.78
N PHE A 102 6.49 11.05 -4.84
CA PHE A 102 7.28 9.83 -4.98
C PHE A 102 7.88 9.71 -6.37
N GLU A 103 9.15 9.38 -6.45
CA GLU A 103 9.83 9.05 -7.69
C GLU A 103 10.33 7.61 -7.64
N ILE A 104 10.27 6.88 -8.75
CA ILE A 104 10.63 5.45 -8.79
C ILE A 104 12.08 5.21 -8.34
N GLN A 105 12.98 6.15 -8.61
CA GLN A 105 14.37 6.13 -8.12
C GLN A 105 14.49 6.13 -6.59
N ASN A 106 13.46 6.54 -5.86
CA ASN A 106 13.47 6.54 -4.39
C ASN A 106 13.32 5.13 -3.82
N SER A 107 12.87 4.14 -4.61
CA SER A 107 12.81 2.75 -4.16
C SER A 107 14.19 2.11 -4.12
N LYS A 108 14.51 1.42 -3.02
CA LYS A 108 15.73 0.62 -2.88
C LYS A 108 15.82 -0.51 -3.91
N PHE A 109 14.68 -0.94 -4.47
CA PHE A 109 14.61 -2.04 -5.43
C PHE A 109 14.90 -1.62 -6.88
N LYS A 110 15.21 -0.33 -7.13
CA LYS A 110 15.54 0.20 -8.48
C LYS A 110 14.58 -0.31 -9.54
N ILE A 111 13.29 -0.11 -9.25
CA ILE A 111 12.21 -0.79 -9.94
C ILE A 111 12.18 -0.39 -11.41
N GLN A 112 12.12 -1.40 -12.29
CA GLN A 112 11.80 -1.25 -13.71
C GLN A 112 10.62 -2.17 -14.00
N ASN A 113 9.65 -1.72 -14.80
CA ASN A 113 8.40 -2.43 -15.09
C ASN A 113 7.64 -2.82 -13.81
N PHE A 114 6.67 -2.00 -13.41
CA PHE A 114 5.93 -2.17 -12.17
C PHE A 114 4.44 -2.09 -12.41
N LYS A 115 3.67 -2.62 -11.46
CA LYS A 115 2.23 -2.42 -11.37
C LYS A 115 1.91 -1.52 -10.19
N VAL A 116 0.91 -0.67 -10.33
CA VAL A 116 0.35 0.10 -9.21
C VAL A 116 -0.87 -0.64 -8.69
N VAL A 117 -0.89 -0.97 -7.40
CA VAL A 117 -2.01 -1.65 -6.75
C VAL A 117 -2.37 -0.91 -5.48
N ALA A 118 -3.64 -0.50 -5.32
CA ALA A 118 -4.00 0.39 -4.21
C ALA A 118 -5.49 0.35 -3.88
N ASN A 119 -5.81 0.68 -2.62
CA ASN A 119 -7.14 1.11 -2.19
C ASN A 119 -7.11 2.63 -1.97
N ILE A 120 -7.23 3.38 -3.06
CA ILE A 120 -6.85 4.81 -3.12
C ILE A 120 -7.83 5.69 -2.32
N PRO A 121 -7.34 6.65 -1.51
CA PRO A 121 -8.18 7.70 -0.95
C PRO A 121 -8.83 8.56 -2.04
N TYR A 122 -10.14 8.76 -1.99
CA TYR A 122 -10.91 9.41 -3.08
C TYR A 122 -10.38 10.79 -3.51
N TYR A 123 -9.79 11.56 -2.60
CA TYR A 123 -9.35 12.92 -2.89
C TYR A 123 -8.07 12.99 -3.75
N ILE A 124 -7.29 11.90 -3.84
CA ILE A 124 -6.06 11.87 -4.64
C ILE A 124 -6.17 11.07 -5.94
N THR A 125 -7.31 10.44 -6.25
CA THR A 125 -7.40 9.51 -7.39
C THR A 125 -7.01 10.15 -8.73
N SER A 126 -7.57 11.32 -9.05
CA SER A 126 -7.23 12.02 -10.31
C SER A 126 -5.78 12.49 -10.39
N PRO A 127 -5.20 13.18 -9.39
CA PRO A 127 -3.79 13.55 -9.44
C PRO A 127 -2.86 12.34 -9.42
N LEU A 128 -3.21 11.25 -8.72
CA LEU A 128 -2.42 10.01 -8.70
C LEU A 128 -2.35 9.36 -10.08
N LEU A 129 -3.49 9.23 -10.77
CA LEU A 129 -3.52 8.69 -12.13
C LEU A 129 -2.68 9.55 -13.09
N LYS A 130 -2.74 10.89 -12.97
CA LYS A 130 -1.91 11.79 -13.77
C LYS A 130 -0.43 11.59 -13.46
N HIS A 131 -0.05 11.53 -12.19
CA HIS A 131 1.33 11.33 -11.73
C HIS A 131 1.96 10.09 -12.39
N PHE A 132 1.27 8.93 -12.36
CA PHE A 132 1.80 7.70 -12.97
C PHE A 132 1.69 7.62 -14.50
N LEU A 133 0.64 8.19 -15.11
CA LEU A 133 0.47 8.11 -16.56
C LEU A 133 1.28 9.16 -17.33
N GLN A 134 1.73 10.22 -16.65
CA GLN A 134 2.56 11.28 -17.24
C GLN A 134 4.05 11.14 -16.88
N SER A 135 4.43 10.19 -16.02
CA SER A 135 5.84 9.88 -15.77
C SER A 135 6.53 9.30 -17.01
N ASP A 136 7.86 9.41 -17.04
CA ASP A 136 8.69 8.76 -18.08
C ASP A 136 8.62 7.23 -17.96
N ASN A 137 8.63 6.73 -16.73
CA ASN A 137 8.48 5.32 -16.38
C ASN A 137 7.05 5.06 -15.91
N ARG A 138 6.20 4.61 -16.84
CA ARG A 138 4.79 4.32 -16.59
C ARG A 138 4.58 2.87 -16.15
N PRO A 139 3.56 2.59 -15.32
CA PRO A 139 3.15 1.23 -15.01
C PRO A 139 2.58 0.48 -16.23
#